data_AF-A0A535MIB1-F1
#
_entry.id   AF-A0A535MIB1-F1
#
_cell.length_a   1.000
_cell.length_b   1.000
_cell.length_c   1.000
_cell.angle_alpha   90.00
_cell.angle_beta   90.00
_cell.angle_gamma   90.00
#
_symmetry.space_group_name_H-M   'P 1'
#
loop_
_entity.id
_entity.type
_entity.pdbx_description
1 polymer ?
#
loop_
_entity_poly.entity_id
_entity_poly.type
_entity_poly.pdbx_seq_one_letter_code
_entity_poly.pdbx_strand_id
1 'polypeptide(L)'
;MDRVIADVRTLVGRAASENPGRPLFLLGHSMGGTIGIAFAARHQQDLAGLALSGPVAVLEAASPALRVIASVLSTLTPGLGVFAVDASLVSRDPEVVRAYREDP
;
A
#
# COMPACT_ATOMS: atom_id res chain seq x y z
N MET A 1 11.43 -2.61 -6.79
CA MET A 1 10.20 -1.95 -7.26
C MET A 1 9.79 -2.45 -8.65
N ASP A 2 10.70 -2.58 -9.61
CA ASP A 2 10.35 -2.94 -11.01
C ASP A 2 9.62 -4.28 -11.18
N ARG A 3 10.01 -5.32 -10.43
CA ARG A 3 9.30 -6.61 -10.46
C ARG A 3 7.84 -6.47 -10.04
N VAL A 4 7.58 -5.77 -8.93
CA VAL A 4 6.22 -5.53 -8.43
C VAL A 4 5.39 -4.75 -9.45
N ILE A 5 5.99 -3.77 -10.13
CA ILE A 5 5.31 -3.02 -11.20
C ILE A 5 4.96 -3.95 -12.38
N ALA A 6 5.86 -4.85 -12.77
CA ALA A 6 5.61 -5.83 -13.83
C ALA A 6 4.49 -6.82 -13.45
N ASP A 7 4.43 -7.24 -12.19
CA ASP A 7 3.36 -8.10 -11.68
C ASP A 7 2.01 -7.37 -11.72
N VAL A 8 1.97 -6.11 -11.28
CA VAL A 8 0.76 -5.26 -11.39
C VAL A 8 0.35 -5.08 -12.85
N ARG A 9 1.31 -4.90 -13.77
CA ARG A 9 1.00 -4.80 -15.20
C ARG A 9 0.36 -6.07 -15.75
N THR A 10 0.85 -7.22 -15.31
CA THR A 10 0.27 -8.52 -15.68
C THR A 10 -1.18 -8.63 -15.20
N LEU A 11 -1.45 -8.17 -13.97
CA LEU A 11 -2.82 -8.14 -13.42
C LEU A 11 -3.74 -7.19 -14.19
N VAL A 12 -3.27 -5.98 -14.49
CA VAL A 12 -4.01 -4.99 -15.30
C VAL A 12 -4.33 -5.55 -16.68
N GLY A 13 -3.37 -6.21 -17.33
CA GLY A 13 -3.58 -6.88 -18.62
C GLY A 13 -4.65 -7.97 -18.56
N ARG A 14 -4.65 -8.80 -17.52
CA ARG A 14 -5.70 -9.80 -17.30
C ARG A 14 -7.07 -9.16 -17.12
N ALA A 15 -7.19 -8.20 -16.20
CA ALA A 15 -8.44 -7.51 -15.93
C ALA A 15 -9.02 -6.82 -17.18
N ALA A 16 -8.17 -6.20 -18.02
CA ALA A 16 -8.57 -5.61 -19.29
C ALA A 16 -9.05 -6.66 -20.30
N SER A 17 -8.36 -7.81 -20.39
CA SER A 17 -8.74 -8.89 -21.30
C SER A 17 -10.06 -9.57 -20.90
N GLU A 18 -10.30 -9.72 -19.60
CA GLU A 18 -11.53 -10.31 -19.04
C GLU A 18 -12.73 -9.35 -19.11
N ASN A 19 -12.47 -8.03 -19.21
CA ASN A 19 -13.51 -7.00 -19.23
C ASN A 19 -13.32 -6.00 -20.40
N PRO A 20 -13.46 -6.43 -21.67
CA PRO A 20 -13.22 -5.58 -22.82
C PRO A 20 -14.10 -4.33 -22.83
N GLY A 21 -13.50 -3.17 -23.15
CA GLY A 21 -14.21 -1.89 -23.31
C GLY A 21 -14.66 -1.22 -22.00
N ARG A 22 -14.36 -1.79 -20.83
CA ARG A 22 -14.68 -1.15 -19.54
C ARG A 22 -13.50 -0.30 -19.05
N PRO A 23 -13.76 0.88 -18.45
CA PRO A 23 -12.69 1.70 -17.88
C PRO A 23 -12.07 0.97 -16.68
N LEU A 24 -10.74 0.91 -16.64
CA LEU A 24 -9.99 0.22 -15.59
C LEU A 24 -9.44 1.23 -14.58
N PHE A 25 -9.75 1.05 -13.30
CA PHE A 25 -9.23 1.87 -12.21
C PHE A 25 -8.33 1.03 -11.31
N LEU A 26 -7.23 1.62 -10.84
CA LEU A 26 -6.37 1.02 -9.83
C LEU A 26 -6.65 1.67 -8.47
N LEU A 27 -6.91 0.86 -7.43
CA LEU A 27 -7.01 1.33 -6.05
C LEU A 27 -5.78 0.87 -5.27
N GLY A 28 -5.01 1.82 -4.74
CA GLY A 28 -3.84 1.53 -3.91
C GLY A 28 -4.05 1.96 -2.47
N HIS A 29 -3.88 1.04 -1.52
CA HIS A 29 -3.91 1.33 -0.08
C HIS A 29 -2.54 1.11 0.56
N SER A 30 -2.12 1.98 1.50
CA SER A 30 -0.85 1.87 2.22
C SER A 30 0.34 1.71 1.25
N MET A 31 1.15 0.65 1.38
CA MET A 31 2.23 0.32 0.45
C MET A 31 1.71 0.10 -0.99
N GLY A 32 0.50 -0.45 -1.14
CA GLY A 32 -0.18 -0.57 -2.43
C GLY A 32 -0.47 0.79 -3.08
N GLY A 33 -0.61 1.85 -2.29
CA GLY A 33 -0.68 3.22 -2.78
C GLY A 33 0.64 3.67 -3.41
N THR A 34 1.77 3.41 -2.75
CA THR A 34 3.12 3.69 -3.28
C THR A 34 3.38 2.92 -4.58
N ILE A 35 2.99 1.64 -4.61
CA ILE A 35 3.08 0.80 -5.81
C ILE A 35 2.17 1.35 -6.92
N GLY A 36 0.94 1.73 -6.60
CA GLY A 36 -0.02 2.29 -7.55
C GLY A 36 0.46 3.59 -8.19
N ILE A 37 1.07 4.48 -7.41
CA ILE A 37 1.73 5.70 -7.92
C ILE A 37 2.88 5.33 -8.86
N ALA A 38 3.77 4.43 -8.43
CA ALA A 38 4.93 4.03 -9.23
C ALA A 38 4.53 3.32 -10.54
N PHE A 39 3.44 2.56 -10.52
CA PHE A 39 2.84 1.94 -11.70
C PHE A 39 2.28 3.01 -12.63
N ALA A 40 1.41 3.90 -12.14
CA ALA A 40 0.78 4.94 -12.94
C ALA A 40 1.82 5.89 -13.58
N ALA A 41 2.91 6.21 -12.88
CA ALA A 41 4.01 7.02 -13.42
C ALA A 41 4.62 6.45 -14.71
N ARG A 42 4.54 5.13 -14.92
CA ARG A 42 5.11 4.42 -16.09
C ARG A 42 4.04 3.91 -17.07
N HIS A 43 2.83 3.69 -16.59
CA HIS A 43 1.77 2.98 -17.30
C HIS A 43 0.40 3.67 -17.18
N GLN A 44 0.36 5.00 -17.02
CA GLN A 44 -0.89 5.76 -16.86
C GLN A 44 -1.90 5.50 -17.98
N GLN A 45 -1.46 5.29 -19.22
CA GLN A 45 -2.34 5.03 -20.36
C GLN A 45 -3.09 3.69 -20.27
N ASP A 46 -2.65 2.79 -19.38
CA ASP A 46 -3.32 1.50 -19.14
C ASP A 46 -4.49 1.65 -18.14
N LEU A 47 -4.67 2.84 -17.53
CA LEU A 47 -5.68 3.13 -16.51
C LEU A 47 -6.60 4.29 -16.92
N ALA A 48 -7.90 4.17 -16.64
CA ALA A 48 -8.84 5.28 -16.66
C ALA A 48 -8.74 6.17 -15.41
N GLY A 49 -8.16 5.65 -14.32
CA GLY A 49 -7.89 6.43 -13.11
C GLY A 49 -7.18 5.66 -12.00
N LEU A 50 -6.66 6.41 -11.02
CA LEU A 50 -5.99 5.89 -9.83
C LEU A 50 -6.68 6.47 -8.57
N ALA A 51 -7.14 5.59 -7.70
CA ALA A 51 -7.65 5.93 -6.38
C ALA A 51 -6.62 5.53 -5.30
N LEU A 52 -6.42 6.40 -4.31
CA LEU A 52 -5.42 6.20 -3.26
C LEU A 52 -6.07 6.30 -1.88
N SER A 53 -5.76 5.33 -1.01
CA SER A 53 -6.24 5.29 0.37
C SER A 53 -5.05 5.17 1.33
N GLY A 54 -4.73 6.25 2.05
CA GLY A 54 -3.60 6.29 2.98
C GLY A 54 -2.27 5.80 2.36
N PRO A 55 -1.84 6.29 1.18
CA PRO A 55 -0.62 5.81 0.54
C PRO A 55 0.60 6.09 1.43
N VAL A 56 1.52 5.13 1.54
CA VAL A 56 2.83 5.33 2.19
C VAL A 56 3.73 6.14 1.25
N ALA A 57 3.35 7.39 1.00
CA ALA A 57 4.08 8.29 0.10
C ALA A 57 5.39 8.79 0.72
N VAL A 58 5.59 8.61 2.03
CA VAL A 58 6.63 9.31 2.79
C VAL A 58 7.53 8.35 3.57
N LEU A 59 8.14 7.37 2.89
CA LEU A 59 9.27 6.67 3.51
C LEU A 59 10.54 7.53 3.50
N GLU A 60 10.60 8.59 2.68
CA GLU A 60 11.71 9.56 2.68
C GLU A 60 11.76 10.45 3.93
N ALA A 61 10.67 10.58 4.68
CA ALA A 61 10.70 11.25 5.99
C ALA A 61 11.20 10.34 7.13
N ALA A 62 11.33 9.03 6.90
CA ALA A 62 11.96 8.14 7.87
C ALA A 62 13.48 8.30 7.76
N SER A 63 14.11 8.72 8.85
CA SER A 63 15.57 8.86 8.92
C SER A 63 16.27 7.56 8.46
N PRO A 64 17.46 7.64 7.86
CA PRO A 64 18.23 6.45 7.46
C PRO A 64 18.40 5.44 8.61
N ALA A 65 18.50 5.96 9.85
CA ALA A 65 18.53 5.16 11.06
C ALA A 65 17.24 4.35 11.29
N LEU A 66 16.06 4.95 11.10
CA LEU A 66 14.77 4.25 11.20
C LEU A 66 14.62 3.13 10.17
N ARG A 67 15.17 3.31 8.97
CA ARG A 67 15.17 2.28 7.92
C ARG A 67 16.04 1.08 8.28
N VAL A 68 17.22 1.32 8.85
CA VAL A 68 18.13 0.26 9.31
C VAL A 68 17.54 -0.47 10.52
N ILE A 69 16.95 0.27 11.47
CA ILE A 69 16.28 -0.31 12.63
C ILE A 69 15.09 -1.17 12.19
N ALA A 70 14.27 -0.69 11.25
CA ALA A 70 13.16 -1.46 10.70
C ALA A 70 13.62 -2.74 9.97
N SER A 71 14.72 -2.71 9.21
CA SER A 71 15.23 -3.90 8.53
C SER A 71 15.82 -4.92 9.50
N VAL A 72 16.51 -4.46 10.56
CA VAL A 72 17.09 -5.34 11.58
C VAL A 72 15.97 -5.96 12.43
N LEU A 73 14.98 -5.18 12.87
CA LEU A 73 13.84 -5.66 13.65
C LEU A 73 12.93 -6.60 12.84
N SER A 74 12.69 -6.32 11.55
CA SER A 74 11.90 -7.21 10.69
C SER A 74 12.59 -8.56 10.43
N THR A 75 13.91 -8.64 10.59
CA THR A 75 14.69 -9.88 10.39
C THR A 75 14.81 -10.69 11.68
N LEU A 76 14.97 -10.02 12.82
CA LEU A 76 15.17 -10.69 14.11
C LEU A 76 13.85 -11.03 14.81
N THR A 77 12.79 -10.26 14.57
CA THR A 77 11.49 -10.42 15.23
C THR A 77 10.34 -10.13 14.25
N PRO A 78 10.06 -11.04 13.30
CA PRO A 78 9.01 -10.85 12.29
C PRO A 78 7.58 -10.73 12.85
N GLY A 79 7.38 -10.98 14.15
CA GLY A 79 6.09 -10.81 14.85
C GLY A 79 5.98 -9.55 15.72
N LEU A 80 7.05 -8.78 15.90
CA LEU A 80 6.98 -7.49 16.62
C LEU A 80 6.61 -6.40 15.62
N GLY A 81 5.38 -5.91 15.71
CA GLY A 81 4.90 -4.77 14.92
C GLY A 81 5.89 -3.61 15.04
N VAL A 82 6.61 -3.33 13.96
CA VAL A 82 7.70 -2.33 13.92
C VAL A 82 7.16 -0.90 14.16
N PHE A 83 5.84 -0.72 14.12
CA PHE A 83 5.15 0.50 14.48
C PHE A 83 3.89 0.14 15.26
N ALA A 84 3.77 0.62 16.50
CA ALA A 84 2.47 0.75 17.13
C ALA A 84 1.69 1.80 16.33
N VAL A 85 0.87 1.34 15.38
CA VAL A 85 -0.05 2.23 14.67
C VAL A 85 -1.10 2.64 15.69
N ASP A 86 -1.19 3.92 16.00
CA ASP A 86 -2.29 4.43 16.82
C ASP A 86 -3.59 4.00 16.15
N ALA A 87 -4.39 3.20 16.86
CA ALA A 87 -5.64 2.63 16.35
C ALA A 87 -6.60 3.70 15.80
N SER A 88 -6.52 4.94 16.29
CA SER A 88 -7.29 6.08 15.77
C SER A 88 -6.89 6.53 14.35
N LEU A 89 -5.71 6.10 13.87
CA LEU A 89 -5.27 6.29 12.49
C LEU A 89 -5.79 5.19 11.56
N VAL A 90 -6.26 4.05 12.11
CA VAL A 90 -6.81 2.92 11.34
C VAL A 90 -8.27 3.18 10.98
N SER A 91 -9.05 3.74 11.90
CA SER A 91 -10.47 4.04 11.68
C SER A 91 -10.88 5.34 12.36
N ARG A 92 -11.80 6.08 11.71
CA ARG A 92 -12.48 7.23 12.31
C ARG A 92 -13.71 6.83 13.13
N ASP A 93 -14.16 5.58 13.00
CA ASP A 93 -15.28 5.05 13.76
C ASP A 93 -14.80 4.66 15.18
N PRO A 94 -15.31 5.32 16.24
CA PRO A 94 -14.87 5.07 17.61
C PRO A 94 -15.14 3.64 18.08
N GLU A 95 -16.17 2.96 17.57
CA GLU A 95 -16.47 1.58 17.96
C GLU A 95 -15.47 0.60 17.34
N VAL A 96 -15.02 0.86 16.11
CA VAL A 96 -13.95 0.08 15.45
C VAL A 96 -12.61 0.27 16.16
N VAL A 97 -12.30 1.51 16.59
CA VAL A 97 -11.09 1.80 17.38
C VAL A 97 -11.13 1.10 18.73
N ARG A 98 -12.27 1.10 19.42
CA ARG A 98 -12.45 0.40 20.71
C ARG A 98 -12.23 -1.11 20.54
N ALA A 99 -12.91 -1.73 19.57
CA ALA A 99 -12.78 -3.15 19.31
C ALA A 99 -11.33 -3.55 19.00
N TYR A 100 -10.59 -2.75 18.21
CA TYR A 100 -9.18 -2.99 17.92
C TYR A 100 -8.26 -2.88 19.15
N ARG A 101 -8.58 -1.99 20.10
CA ARG A 101 -7.79 -1.83 21.34
C ARG A 101 -8.06 -2.92 22.37
N GLU A 102 -9.24 -3.54 22.32
CA GLU A 102 -9.70 -4.57 23.25
C GLU A 102 -9.44 -6.00 22.73
N ASP A 103 -8.90 -6.15 21.52
CA ASP A 103 -8.50 -7.43 20.91
C ASP A 103 -7.20 -7.96 21.57
N PRO A 104 -7.20 -9.15 22.22
CA PRO A 104 -6.10 -9.66 23.05
C PRO A 104 -4.81 -10.04 22.31
#